data_AF-A0A948KLZ7-F1
#
_entry.id   AF-A0A948KLZ7-F1
#
_cell.length_a   1.000
_cell.length_b   1.000
_cell.length_c   1.000
_cell.angle_alpha   90.00
_cell.angle_beta   90.00
_cell.angle_gamma   90.00
#
_symmetry.space_group_name_H-M   'P 1'
#
loop_
_entity.id
_entity.type
_entity.pdbx_description
1 polymer ?
#
loop_
_entity_poly.entity_id
_entity_poly.type
_entity_poly.pdbx_seq_one_letter_code
_entity_poly.pdbx_strand_id
1 'polypeptide(L)'
;MMTTLHLTADEKKTFEKLPAQLQEGWTVEEETIDAYETPEVLTMRMKMADFKKYPEVETLVERMKDAKDIREVDLSGIQEGVLKEFAFTIGAKGLAAIIRFLLKETKTDADVQGLAGLSLMRHEILDTNASITNT
;
A
#
# COMPACT_ATOMS: atom_id res chain seq x y z
N MET A 1 3.18 -16.79 13.72
CA MET A 1 3.88 -16.69 12.43
C MET A 1 4.59 -15.36 12.45
N MET A 2 5.87 -15.28 12.09
CA MET A 2 6.53 -13.99 11.87
C MET A 2 5.96 -13.40 10.58
N THR A 3 5.53 -12.15 10.62
CA THR A 3 4.99 -11.45 9.46
C THR A 3 6.08 -10.52 8.93
N THR A 4 6.31 -10.58 7.62
CA THR A 4 7.36 -9.80 6.95
C THR A 4 6.82 -8.45 6.47
N LEU A 5 7.59 -7.39 6.69
CA LEU A 5 7.42 -6.07 6.12
C LEU A 5 8.37 -5.90 4.93
N HIS A 6 7.84 -5.65 3.74
CA HIS A 6 8.63 -5.37 2.54
C HIS A 6 8.78 -3.86 2.38
N LEU A 7 9.87 -3.28 2.88
CA LEU A 7 10.06 -1.82 2.95
C LEU A 7 11.24 -1.37 2.08
N THR A 8 11.08 -0.26 1.36
CA THR A 8 12.22 0.41 0.71
C THR A 8 13.22 0.91 1.76
N ALA A 9 14.46 1.21 1.36
CA ALA A 9 15.47 1.73 2.27
C ALA A 9 15.01 2.94 3.10
N ASP A 10 14.24 3.87 2.51
CA ASP A 10 13.76 5.07 3.21
C ASP A 10 12.56 4.78 4.12
N GLU A 11 11.70 3.85 3.75
CA GLU A 11 10.63 3.35 4.62
C GLU A 11 11.21 2.62 5.80
N LYS A 12 12.20 1.74 5.60
CA LYS A 12 12.90 1.04 6.68
C LYS A 12 13.50 2.02 7.69
N LYS A 13 14.19 3.07 7.23
CA LYS A 13 14.70 4.14 8.12
C LYS A 13 13.60 4.86 8.90
N THR A 14 12.39 4.92 8.36
CA THR A 14 11.24 5.53 9.03
C THR A 14 10.65 4.57 10.06
N PHE A 15 10.54 3.28 9.73
CA PHE A 15 10.11 2.22 10.63
C PHE A 15 11.04 2.07 11.85
N GLU A 16 12.36 2.12 11.63
CA GLU A 16 13.37 2.03 12.69
C GLU A 16 13.31 3.20 13.70
N LYS A 17 12.61 4.30 13.38
CA LYS A 17 12.36 5.42 14.29
C LYS A 17 11.12 5.23 15.17
N LEU A 18 10.29 4.22 14.91
CA LEU A 18 9.12 3.92 15.74
C LEU A 18 9.56 3.40 17.12
N PRO A 19 8.71 3.47 18.15
CA PRO A 19 9.00 2.85 19.45
C PRO A 19 9.38 1.38 19.33
N ALA A 20 10.36 0.90 20.11
CA ALA A 20 10.87 -0.47 20.04
C ALA A 20 9.77 -1.55 20.14
N GLN A 21 8.75 -1.30 20.97
CA GLN A 21 7.57 -2.17 21.11
C GLN A 21 6.81 -2.43 19.80
N LEU A 22 6.87 -1.51 18.83
CA LEU A 22 6.23 -1.65 17.51
C LEU A 22 7.15 -2.32 16.48
N GLN A 23 8.44 -2.42 16.78
CA GLN A 23 9.43 -3.09 15.93
C GLN A 23 9.59 -4.57 16.30
N GLU A 24 9.37 -4.91 17.57
CA GLU A 24 9.50 -6.27 18.07
C GLU A 24 8.55 -7.26 17.36
N GLY A 25 9.08 -8.42 16.97
CA GLY A 25 8.30 -9.49 16.34
C GLY A 25 8.16 -9.41 14.81
N TRP A 26 8.67 -8.34 14.18
CA TRP A 26 8.58 -8.12 12.73
C TRP A 26 9.91 -8.39 12.03
N THR A 27 9.85 -9.07 10.88
CA THR A 27 11.00 -9.19 9.97
C THR A 27 10.86 -8.10 8.90
N VAL A 28 11.93 -7.34 8.66
CA VAL A 28 11.95 -6.32 7.62
C VAL A 28 12.84 -6.80 6.47
N GLU A 29 12.23 -7.00 5.31
CA GLU A 29 12.92 -7.26 4.04
C GLU A 29 12.97 -5.98 3.22
N GLU A 30 14.11 -5.77 2.56
CA GLU A 30 14.29 -4.59 1.71
C GLU A 30 13.57 -4.80 0.37
N GLU A 31 12.63 -3.91 0.06
CA GLU A 31 11.99 -3.83 -1.24
C GLU A 31 12.94 -3.15 -2.23
N THR A 32 13.40 -3.92 -3.23
CA THR A 32 14.36 -3.48 -4.24
C THR A 32 13.82 -3.53 -5.67
N ILE A 33 12.60 -4.04 -5.86
CA ILE A 33 11.97 -4.15 -7.17
C ILE A 33 11.42 -2.77 -7.57
N ASP A 34 11.80 -2.28 -8.76
CA ASP A 34 11.41 -0.97 -9.30
C ASP A 34 10.47 -1.09 -10.52
N ALA A 35 9.77 -2.23 -10.66
CA ALA A 35 8.86 -2.50 -11.77
C ALA A 35 7.47 -1.87 -11.54
N TYR A 36 7.42 -0.54 -11.47
CA TYR A 36 6.16 0.19 -11.30
C TYR A 36 5.36 0.33 -12.60
N GLU A 37 4.03 0.42 -12.48
CA GLU A 37 3.17 0.69 -13.62
C GLU A 37 3.38 2.09 -14.21
N THR A 38 3.18 2.22 -15.52
CA THR A 38 3.23 3.54 -16.18
C THR A 38 1.99 4.37 -15.80
N PRO A 39 2.07 5.71 -15.86
CA PRO A 39 0.93 6.59 -15.59
C PRO A 39 -0.30 6.27 -16.46
N GLU A 40 -0.09 5.85 -17.71
CA GLU A 40 -1.15 5.51 -18.66
C GLU A 40 -1.91 4.26 -18.21
N VAL A 41 -1.19 3.22 -17.76
CA VAL A 41 -1.79 1.99 -17.22
C VAL A 41 -2.63 2.28 -15.99
N LEU A 42 -2.10 3.06 -15.03
CA LEU A 42 -2.85 3.43 -13.82
C LEU A 42 -4.08 4.28 -14.14
N THR A 43 -3.95 5.22 -15.08
CA THR A 43 -5.09 6.04 -15.53
C THR A 43 -6.18 5.19 -16.18
N MET A 44 -5.79 4.19 -16.98
CA MET A 44 -6.74 3.27 -17.58
C MET A 44 -7.45 2.43 -16.53
N ARG A 45 -6.72 1.79 -15.60
CA ARG A 45 -7.30 1.00 -14.50
C ARG A 45 -8.30 1.84 -13.69
N MET A 46 -7.91 3.08 -13.36
CA MET A 46 -8.75 4.02 -12.63
C MET A 46 -10.06 4.40 -13.34
N LYS A 47 -10.07 4.42 -14.67
CA LYS A 47 -11.30 4.67 -15.47
C LYS A 47 -12.21 3.45 -15.55
N MET A 48 -11.66 2.25 -15.37
CA MET A 48 -12.39 0.98 -15.44
C MET A 48 -12.97 0.55 -14.10
N ALA A 49 -12.36 0.99 -12.99
CA ALA A 49 -12.81 0.66 -11.65
C ALA A 49 -14.18 1.30 -11.35
N ASP A 50 -15.07 0.52 -10.70
CA ASP A 50 -16.38 0.99 -10.25
C ASP A 50 -16.54 0.76 -8.74
N PHE A 51 -16.21 1.79 -7.96
CA PHE A 51 -16.34 1.79 -6.50
C PHE A 51 -17.66 2.34 -5.99
N LYS A 52 -18.68 2.57 -6.84
CA LYS A 52 -19.96 3.17 -6.41
C LYS A 52 -20.69 2.40 -5.31
N LYS A 53 -20.40 1.10 -5.18
CA LYS A 53 -20.94 0.23 -4.13
C LYS A 53 -20.19 0.34 -2.80
N TYR A 54 -19.04 1.04 -2.79
CA TYR A 54 -18.12 1.20 -1.67
C TYR A 54 -17.71 2.68 -1.56
N PRO A 55 -18.61 3.55 -1.06
CA PRO A 55 -18.39 5.00 -1.01
C PRO A 55 -17.10 5.42 -0.29
N GLU A 56 -16.67 4.64 0.70
CA GLU A 56 -15.41 4.83 1.43
C GLU A 56 -14.18 4.69 0.52
N VAL A 57 -14.21 3.74 -0.41
CA VAL A 57 -13.13 3.52 -1.39
C VAL A 57 -13.19 4.56 -2.50
N GLU A 58 -14.39 4.91 -2.95
CA GLU A 58 -14.58 6.00 -3.91
C GLU A 58 -14.00 7.33 -3.38
N THR A 59 -14.32 7.67 -2.13
CA THR A 59 -13.80 8.86 -1.45
C THR A 59 -12.28 8.84 -1.34
N LEU A 60 -11.70 7.69 -0.99
CA LEU A 60 -10.25 7.52 -0.90
C LEU A 60 -9.56 7.75 -2.24
N VAL A 61 -10.09 7.13 -3.29
CA VAL A 61 -9.59 7.28 -4.67
C VAL A 61 -9.62 8.74 -5.11
N GLU A 62 -10.71 9.45 -4.84
CA GLU A 62 -10.83 10.88 -5.15
C GLU A 62 -9.82 11.74 -4.38
N ARG A 63 -9.67 11.49 -3.07
CA ARG A 63 -8.69 12.21 -2.24
C ARG A 63 -7.26 11.96 -2.71
N MET A 64 -6.93 10.73 -3.11
CA MET A 64 -5.62 10.40 -3.68
C MET A 64 -5.35 11.12 -5.01
N LYS A 65 -6.35 11.26 -5.88
CA LYS A 65 -6.21 12.01 -7.15
C LYS A 65 -5.87 13.48 -6.91
N ASP A 66 -6.47 14.08 -5.89
CA ASP A 66 -6.27 15.49 -5.54
C ASP A 66 -5.01 15.73 -4.68
N ALA A 67 -4.21 14.68 -4.41
CA ALA A 67 -3.12 14.71 -3.42
C ALA A 67 -3.56 15.27 -2.05
N LYS A 68 -4.84 15.09 -1.73
CA LYS A 68 -5.44 15.50 -0.46
C LYS A 68 -5.12 14.48 0.61
N ASP A 69 -5.24 14.96 1.84
CA ASP A 69 -5.01 14.17 3.02
C ASP A 69 -5.96 12.96 3.12
N ILE A 70 -5.38 11.78 3.32
CA ILE A 70 -6.11 10.51 3.43
C ILE A 70 -6.36 10.09 4.89
N ARG A 71 -6.02 10.94 5.89
CA ARG A 71 -6.16 10.66 7.34
C ARG A 71 -7.54 10.24 7.81
N GLU A 72 -8.59 10.70 7.13
CA GLU A 72 -9.98 10.47 7.57
C GLU A 72 -10.59 9.21 6.94
N VAL A 73 -9.83 8.46 6.13
CA VAL A 73 -10.35 7.26 5.49
C VAL A 73 -10.09 6.06 6.38
N ASP A 74 -11.18 5.50 6.92
CA ASP A 74 -11.16 4.23 7.62
C ASP A 74 -11.23 3.07 6.61
N LEU A 75 -10.19 2.24 6.58
CA LEU A 75 -10.10 1.06 5.71
C LEU A 75 -10.54 -0.23 6.41
N SER A 76 -10.83 -0.19 7.72
CA SER A 76 -11.09 -1.38 8.53
C SER A 76 -12.40 -2.10 8.18
N GLY A 77 -13.35 -1.40 7.55
CA GLY A 77 -14.63 -1.95 7.10
C GLY A 77 -14.66 -2.47 5.67
N ILE A 78 -13.56 -2.32 4.91
CA ILE A 78 -13.53 -2.69 3.49
C ILE A 78 -13.42 -4.21 3.35
N GLN A 79 -14.31 -4.79 2.54
CA GLN A 79 -14.26 -6.22 2.24
C GLN A 79 -12.96 -6.57 1.48
N GLU A 80 -12.39 -7.75 1.77
CA GLU A 80 -11.09 -8.16 1.21
C GLU A 80 -11.05 -8.10 -0.34
N GLY A 81 -12.14 -8.51 -1.02
CA GLY A 81 -12.22 -8.44 -2.48
C GLY A 81 -12.14 -7.01 -3.03
N VAL A 82 -12.70 -6.04 -2.30
CA VAL A 82 -12.68 -4.62 -2.67
C VAL A 82 -11.31 -4.02 -2.41
N LEU A 83 -10.66 -4.42 -1.31
CA LEU A 83 -9.29 -4.00 -1.01
C LEU A 83 -8.32 -4.45 -2.10
N LYS A 84 -8.48 -5.66 -2.64
CA LYS A 84 -7.69 -6.17 -3.77
C LYS A 84 -7.95 -5.37 -5.05
N GLU A 85 -9.21 -5.09 -5.36
CA GLU A 85 -9.58 -4.27 -6.53
C GLU A 85 -9.02 -2.84 -6.41
N PHE A 86 -9.13 -2.24 -5.23
CA PHE A 86 -8.55 -0.95 -4.91
C PHE A 86 -7.02 -0.95 -5.08
N ALA A 87 -6.32 -1.90 -4.46
CA ALA A 87 -4.88 -2.06 -4.57
C ALA A 87 -4.42 -2.23 -6.03
N PHE A 88 -5.10 -3.05 -6.81
CA PHE A 88 -4.84 -3.21 -8.24
C PHE A 88 -5.04 -1.89 -9.03
N THR A 89 -6.10 -1.16 -8.70
CA THR A 89 -6.48 0.08 -9.38
C THR A 89 -5.46 1.18 -9.17
N ILE A 90 -4.98 1.36 -7.94
CA ILE A 90 -3.96 2.37 -7.61
C ILE A 90 -2.53 1.91 -7.92
N GLY A 91 -2.34 0.60 -8.06
CA GLY A 91 -1.07 -0.06 -8.38
C GLY A 91 0.00 0.08 -7.31
N ALA A 92 1.21 -0.40 -7.61
CA ALA A 92 2.34 -0.35 -6.69
C ALA A 92 2.71 1.09 -6.31
N LYS A 93 2.53 2.06 -7.23
CA LYS A 93 2.77 3.49 -6.96
C LYS A 93 1.81 4.04 -5.91
N GLY A 94 0.52 3.74 -6.03
CA GLY A 94 -0.49 4.16 -5.07
C GLY A 94 -0.26 3.54 -3.70
N LEU A 95 0.02 2.24 -3.65
CA LEU A 95 0.36 1.55 -2.41
C LEU A 95 1.61 2.13 -1.75
N ALA A 96 2.66 2.43 -2.52
CA ALA A 96 3.87 3.06 -1.97
C ALA A 96 3.56 4.44 -1.35
N ALA A 97 2.65 5.22 -1.93
CA ALA A 97 2.22 6.49 -1.34
C ALA A 97 1.46 6.27 -0.01
N ILE A 98 0.54 5.29 0.03
CA ILE A 98 -0.22 4.95 1.24
C ILE A 98 0.73 4.43 2.34
N ILE A 99 1.64 3.50 2.03
CA ILE A 99 2.61 2.95 2.99
C ILE A 99 3.44 4.08 3.61
N ARG A 100 4.02 4.97 2.80
CA ARG A 100 4.80 6.12 3.31
C ARG A 100 3.98 7.06 4.19
N PHE A 101 2.70 7.20 3.89
CA PHE A 101 1.79 8.01 4.70
C PHE A 101 1.50 7.32 6.04
N LEU A 102 1.03 6.07 6.02
CA LEU A 102 0.65 5.32 7.21
C LEU A 102 1.83 5.04 8.14
N LEU A 103 3.03 4.83 7.59
CA LEU A 103 4.25 4.60 8.36
C LEU A 103 4.62 5.77 9.28
N LYS A 104 4.17 6.98 8.96
CA LYS A 104 4.35 8.17 9.82
C LYS A 104 3.28 8.29 10.90
N GLU A 105 2.14 7.65 10.70
CA GLU A 105 0.99 7.69 11.61
C GLU A 105 0.86 6.44 12.49
N THR A 106 1.70 5.42 12.27
CA THR A 106 1.74 4.17 13.03
C THR A 106 1.90 4.42 14.52
N LYS A 107 0.91 3.98 15.32
CA LYS A 107 0.88 4.15 16.78
C LYS A 107 0.64 2.83 17.51
N THR A 108 0.10 1.83 16.83
CA THR A 108 -0.33 0.56 17.41
C THR A 108 0.21 -0.63 16.63
N ASP A 109 0.22 -1.82 17.25
CA ASP A 109 0.63 -3.07 16.57
C ASP A 109 -0.31 -3.41 15.40
N ALA A 110 -1.60 -3.10 15.54
CA ALA A 110 -2.58 -3.24 14.46
C ALA A 110 -2.22 -2.38 13.23
N ASP A 111 -1.66 -1.19 13.43
CA ASP A 111 -1.18 -0.34 12.33
C ASP A 111 0.02 -1.00 11.62
N VAL A 112 0.93 -1.62 12.37
CA VAL A 112 2.09 -2.35 11.81
C VAL A 112 1.62 -3.57 11.03
N GLN A 113 0.61 -4.28 11.53
CA GLN A 113 -0.01 -5.39 10.81
C GLN A 113 -0.67 -4.94 9.51
N GLY A 114 -1.38 -3.82 9.52
CA GLY A 114 -1.94 -3.21 8.31
C GLY A 114 -0.85 -2.83 7.30
N LEU A 115 0.25 -2.24 7.77
CA LEU A 115 1.41 -1.93 6.95
C LEU A 115 2.05 -3.18 6.34
N ALA A 116 2.15 -4.28 7.10
CA ALA A 116 2.66 -5.54 6.58
C ALA A 116 1.82 -6.05 5.40
N GLY A 117 0.49 -6.05 5.54
CA GLY A 117 -0.43 -6.43 4.47
C GLY A 117 -0.29 -5.54 3.22
N LEU A 118 -0.21 -4.22 3.40
CA LEU A 118 -0.01 -3.28 2.28
C LEU A 118 1.35 -3.44 1.62
N SER A 119 2.40 -3.66 2.41
CA SER A 119 3.77 -3.87 1.91
C SER A 119 3.88 -5.16 1.09
N LEU A 120 3.20 -6.23 1.53
CA LEU A 120 3.11 -7.49 0.79
C LEU A 120 2.34 -7.31 -0.52
N MET A 121 1.19 -6.64 -0.51
CA MET A 121 0.44 -6.35 -1.74
C MET A 121 1.27 -5.53 -2.74
N ARG A 122 2.03 -4.55 -2.27
CA ARG A 122 2.95 -3.79 -3.13
C ARG A 122 4.01 -4.72 -3.72
N HIS A 123 4.64 -5.54 -2.89
CA HIS A 123 5.68 -6.47 -3.30
C HIS A 123 5.18 -7.43 -4.39
N GLU A 124 4.02 -8.06 -4.20
CA GLU A 124 3.42 -8.98 -5.18
C GLU A 124 3.12 -8.30 -6.52
N ILE A 125 2.65 -7.04 -6.51
CA ILE A 125 2.41 -6.28 -7.74
C ILE A 125 3.73 -5.96 -8.45
N LEU A 126 4.74 -5.53 -7.71
CA LEU A 126 6.07 -5.22 -8.26
C LEU A 126 6.72 -6.47 -8.88
N ASP A 127 6.68 -7.60 -8.16
CA ASP A 127 7.21 -8.87 -8.65
C ASP A 127 6.48 -9.34 -9.91
N THR A 128 5.14 -9.26 -9.91
CA THR A 128 4.32 -9.57 -11.10
C THR A 128 4.71 -8.69 -12.29
N ASN A 129 4.83 -7.38 -12.11
CA ASN A 129 5.23 -6.46 -13.17
C ASN A 129 6.65 -6.76 -13.69
N ALA A 130 7.58 -7.10 -12.80
CA ALA A 130 8.95 -7.47 -13.15
C ALA A 130 9.00 -8.76 -13.98
N SER A 131 8.16 -9.75 -13.65
CA SER A 131 8.09 -11.03 -14.36
C SER A 131 7.65 -10.88 -15.83
N ILE A 132 6.77 -9.92 -16.12
CA ILE A 132 6.25 -9.67 -17.48
C ILE A 132 7.23 -8.84 -18.31
N THR A 133 8.02 -7.97 -17.67
CA THR A 133 8.99 -7.09 -18.34
C THR A 133 10.24 -7.84 -18.83
N ASN A 134 10.49 -9.04 -18.30
CA ASN A 134 11.63 -9.90 -18.68
C ASN A 134 11.30 -10.92 -19.80
N THR A 135 10.15 -10.80 -20.45
CA THR A 135 9.74 -11.58 -21.64
C THR A 135 9.75 -10.73 -22.89
#